data_AF-A0A1E7GVU7-F1
#
_entry.id   AF-A0A1E7GVU7-F1
#
_cell.length_a   1.000
_cell.length_b   1.000
_cell.length_c   1.000
_cell.angle_alpha   90.00
_cell.angle_beta   90.00
_cell.angle_gamma   90.00
#
_symmetry.space_group_name_H-M   'P 1'
#
loop_
_entity.id
_entity.type
_entity.pdbx_description
1 polymer ?
#
loop_
_entity_poly.entity_id
_entity_poly.type
_entity_poly.pdbx_seq_one_letter_code
_entity_poly.pdbx_strand_id
1 'polypeptide(L)' 'MYVTSGKKILEFEPATADREELLKRVTGRTGNLRAPALKRGDVFYIGYNDELYETLIKA' A
#
# COMPACT_ATOMS: atom_id res chain seq x y z
N MET A 1 -6.09 -3.60 0.49
CA MET A 1 -4.99 -2.62 0.65
C MET A 1 -3.89 -2.99 -0.33
N TYR A 2 -3.27 -2.01 -0.96
CA TYR A 2 -2.15 -2.18 -1.86
C TYR A 2 -0.91 -1.52 -1.27
N VAL A 3 0.19 -2.24 -1.19
CA VAL A 3 1.48 -1.73 -0.70
C VAL A 3 2.52 -1.93 -1.79
N THR A 4 3.15 -0.86 -2.24
CA THR A 4 4.19 -0.93 -3.24
C THR A 4 5.56 -0.95 -2.58
N SER A 5 6.38 -1.92 -3.00
CA SER A 5 7.79 -1.98 -2.64
C SER A 5 8.59 -1.84 -3.92
N GLY A 6 8.76 -0.59 -4.36
CA GLY A 6 9.33 -0.27 -5.66
C GLY A 6 8.42 -0.72 -6.80
N LYS A 7 8.92 -1.63 -7.64
CA LYS A 7 8.15 -2.18 -8.79
C LYS A 7 7.16 -3.28 -8.41
N LYS A 8 7.19 -3.79 -7.18
CA LYS A 8 6.28 -4.85 -6.74
C LYS A 8 5.05 -4.24 -6.06
N ILE A 9 3.87 -4.71 -6.48
CA ILE A 9 2.60 -4.43 -5.84
C ILE A 9 2.30 -5.62 -4.91
N LEU A 10 2.01 -5.34 -3.65
CA LEU A 10 1.61 -6.33 -2.66
C LEU A 10 0.18 -6.04 -2.24
N GLU A 11 -0.69 -7.01 -2.42
CA GLU A 11 -2.07 -6.94 -1.98
C GLU A 11 -2.18 -7.50 -0.57
N PHE A 12 -2.71 -6.70 0.34
CA PHE A 12 -2.99 -7.08 1.71
C PHE A 12 -4.47 -6.87 2.00
N GLU A 13 -5.10 -7.87 2.60
CA GLU A 13 -6.47 -7.76 3.09
C GLU A 13 -6.44 -7.45 4.59
N PRO A 14 -6.85 -6.24 5.02
CA PRO A 14 -6.81 -5.86 6.43
C PRO A 14 -7.76 -6.69 7.32
N ALA A 15 -8.68 -7.46 6.72
CA ALA A 15 -9.60 -8.34 7.43
C ALA A 15 -8.98 -9.69 7.83
N THR A 16 -8.00 -10.18 7.06
CA THR A 16 -7.35 -11.49 7.26
C THR A 16 -5.88 -11.38 7.65
N ALA A 17 -5.25 -10.23 7.36
CA ALA A 17 -3.85 -10.01 7.65
C ALA A 17 -3.62 -9.55 9.10
N ASP A 18 -2.58 -10.10 9.70
CA ASP A 18 -2.14 -9.73 11.05
C ASP A 18 -1.71 -8.26 11.08
N ARG A 19 -2.31 -7.48 11.98
CA ARG A 19 -2.17 -6.02 12.01
C ARG A 19 -0.72 -5.58 12.18
N GLU A 20 0.09 -6.36 12.91
CA GLU A 20 1.51 -6.06 13.14
C GLU A 20 2.37 -6.34 11.90
N GLU A 21 2.14 -7.43 11.17
CA GLU A 21 2.84 -7.73 9.91
C GLU A 21 2.47 -6.68 8.87
N LEU A 22 1.18 -6.33 8.78
CA LEU A 22 0.68 -5.32 7.87
C LEU A 22 1.32 -3.95 8.18
N LEU A 23 1.35 -3.53 9.46
CA LEU A 23 2.06 -2.34 9.90
C LEU A 23 3.54 -2.38 9.52
N LYS A 24 4.25 -3.48 9.75
CA LYS A 24 5.67 -3.64 9.34
C LYS A 24 5.89 -3.61 7.83
N ARG A 25 4.87 -3.95 7.03
CA ARG A 25 4.94 -3.92 5.56
C ARG A 25 4.66 -2.54 5.02
N VAL A 26 3.71 -1.80 5.61
CA VAL A 26 3.42 -0.40 5.22
C VAL A 26 4.40 0.60 5.81
N THR A 27 4.96 0.30 6.97
CA THR A 27 6.03 1.10 7.58
C THR A 27 7.38 0.59 7.11
N GLY A 28 8.30 1.50 6.78
CA GLY A 28 9.67 1.13 6.42
C GLY A 28 10.46 0.59 7.62
N ARG A 29 11.72 0.21 7.39
CA ARG A 29 12.67 -0.20 8.46
C ARG A 29 12.78 0.80 9.62
N THR A 30 12.48 2.07 9.37
CA THR A 30 12.50 3.17 10.34
C THR A 30 11.16 3.45 11.02
N GLY A 31 10.11 2.66 10.76
CA GLY A 31 8.77 2.85 11.34
C GLY A 31 7.95 3.97 10.68
N ASN A 32 8.49 4.64 9.66
CA ASN A 32 7.74 5.66 8.91
C ASN A 32 6.84 5.01 7.86
N LEU A 33 5.59 5.51 7.77
CA LEU A 33 4.66 5.12 6.71
C LEU A 33 5.28 5.45 5.35
N ARG A 34 5.30 4.47 4.45
CA ARG A 34 5.89 4.67 3.12
C ARG A 34 5.02 5.64 2.33
N ALA A 35 5.59 6.79 1.98
CA ALA A 35 4.95 7.74 1.07
C ALA A 35 5.13 7.31 -0.39
N PRO A 36 4.23 7.72 -1.31
CA PRO A 36 2.92 8.37 -1.09
C PRO A 36 1.88 7.40 -0.53
N ALA A 37 1.04 7.86 0.39
CA ALA A 37 -0.09 7.09 0.90
C ALA A 37 -1.40 7.72 0.41
N LEU A 38 -2.19 6.96 -0.34
CA LEU A 38 -3.48 7.36 -0.89
C LEU A 38 -4.58 6.48 -0.30
N LYS A 39 -5.64 7.08 0.20
CA LYS A 39 -6.86 6.36 0.60
C LYS A 39 -7.97 6.71 -0.39
N ARG A 40 -8.51 5.70 -1.09
CA ARG A 40 -9.68 5.85 -1.98
C ARG A 40 -10.79 4.95 -1.45
N GLY A 41 -11.80 5.56 -0.82
CA GLY A 41 -12.88 4.82 -0.17
C GLY A 41 -12.36 3.92 0.97
N ASP A 42 -12.65 2.62 0.88
CA ASP A 42 -12.17 1.58 1.81
C ASP A 42 -10.80 1.00 1.44
N VAL A 43 -10.24 1.41 0.30
CA VAL A 43 -8.96 0.90 -0.19
C VAL A 43 -7.83 1.88 0.15
N PHE A 44 -6.82 1.36 0.83
CA PHE A 44 -5.56 2.06 1.11
C PHE A 44 -4.48 1.63 0.13
N TYR A 45 -3.78 2.59 -0.45
CA TYR A 45 -2.64 2.44 -1.35
C TYR A 45 -1.42 3.10 -0.72
N ILE A 46 -0.38 2.33 -0.45
CA ILE A 46 0.81 2.77 0.25
C ILE A 46 2.02 2.57 -0.66
N GLY A 47 2.69 3.65 -1.03
CA GLY A 47 3.79 3.67 -1.99
C GLY A 47 3.36 4.03 -3.41
N TYR A 48 4.34 4.45 -4.23
CA TYR A 48 4.15 4.82 -5.63
C TYR A 48 4.46 3.64 -6.55
N ASN A 49 3.64 3.43 -7.58
CA ASN A 49 3.89 2.51 -8.68
C ASN A 49 3.10 2.97 -9.91
N ASP A 50 3.75 3.07 -11.07
CA ASP A 50 3.16 3.60 -12.30
C ASP A 50 1.93 2.80 -12.76
N GLU A 51 2.01 1.46 -12.79
CA GLU A 51 0.87 0.60 -13.22
C GLU A 51 -0.34 0.76 -12.30
N LEU A 52 -0.09 0.86 -11.00
CA LEU A 52 -1.13 1.00 -9.99
C LEU A 52 -1.78 2.39 -10.05
N TYR A 53 -0.99 3.44 -10.26
CA TYR A 53 -1.48 4.81 -10.40
C TYR A 53 -2.19 5.03 -11.74
N GLU A 54 -1.72 4.43 -12.85
CA GLU A 54 -2.43 4.44 -14.12
C GLU A 54 -3.82 3.80 -14.00
N THR A 55 -3.91 2.67 -13.30
CA THR A 55 -5.19 2.01 -13.03
C THR A 55 -6.09 2.88 -12.17
N LEU A 56 -5.53 3.59 -11.19
CA LEU A 56 -6.26 4.54 -10.34
C LEU A 56 -6.80 5.75 -11.11
N ILE A 57 -6.02 6.31 -12.06
CA ILE A 57 -6.40 7.50 -12.83
C ILE A 57 -7.42 7.16 -13.92
N LYS A 58 -7.34 5.95 -14.49
CA LYS A 58 -8.25 5.47 -15.54
C LYS A 58 -9.60 4.97 -15.02
N ALA A 59 -9.76 4.79 -13.70
CA ALA A 59 -10.99 4.32 -13.04
C ALA A 59 -11.73 5.46 -12.33
#